data_AF-A0A519H152-F1
#
_entry.id   AF-A0A519H152-F1
#
_cell.length_a   1.000
_cell.length_b   1.000
_cell.length_c   1.000
_cell.angle_alpha   90.00
_cell.angle_beta   90.00
_cell.angle_gamma   90.00
#
_symmetry.space_group_name_H-M   'P 1'
#
loop_
_entity.id
_entity.type
_entity.pdbx_description
1 polymer ?
#
loop_
_entity_poly.entity_id
_entity_poly.type
_entity_poly.pdbx_seq_one_letter_code
_entity_poly.pdbx_strand_id
1 'polypeptide(L)' 'MSTTRTLWKGAISFGLVHIPVGLHTASTPGGIDFDWLDKRSMDPVGYKRINKKTGKEIT' A
#
# COMPACT_ATOMS: atom_id res chain seq x y z
N MET A 1 -5.65 -8.01 -12.51
CA MET A 1 -4.38 -8.66 -12.92
C MET A 1 -3.27 -8.13 -12.04
N SER A 2 -2.62 -8.97 -11.25
CA SER A 2 -1.44 -8.54 -10.47
C SER A 2 -0.29 -8.30 -11.45
N THR A 3 0.07 -7.04 -11.66
CA THR A 3 1.24 -6.67 -12.45
C THR A 3 2.47 -7.04 -11.64
N THR A 4 3.31 -7.94 -12.16
CA THR A 4 4.54 -8.41 -11.52
C THR A 4 5.55 -7.27 -11.33
N ARG A 5 5.35 -6.45 -10.28
CA ARG A 5 6.29 -5.41 -9.89
C ARG A 5 7.41 -6.06 -9.07
N THR A 6 8.63 -5.95 -9.55
CA THR A 6 9.82 -6.36 -8.80
C THR A 6 9.87 -5.58 -7.48
N LEU A 7 9.97 -6.28 -6.36
CA LEU A 7 10.12 -5.66 -5.03
C LEU A 7 11.50 -5.02 -4.89
N TRP A 8 12.52 -5.73 -5.37
CA TRP A 8 13.91 -5.32 -5.22
C TRP A 8 14.78 -5.93 -6.33
N LYS A 9 15.81 -5.21 -6.75
CA LYS A 9 16.82 -5.65 -7.71
C LYS A 9 18.19 -5.60 -7.05
N GLY A 10 19.00 -6.63 -7.25
CA GLY A 10 20.39 -6.65 -6.81
C GLY A 10 21.21 -7.72 -7.50
N ALA A 11 22.32 -8.11 -6.90
CA ALA A 11 23.21 -9.12 -7.44
C ALA A 11 23.76 -10.01 -6.32
N ILE A 12 23.97 -11.29 -6.64
CA ILE A 12 24.66 -12.24 -5.78
C ILE A 12 26.02 -12.52 -6.42
N SER A 13 27.08 -12.38 -5.64
CA SER A 13 28.46 -12.56 -6.08
C SER A 13 29.14 -13.66 -5.26
N PHE A 14 29.81 -14.58 -5.93
CA PHE A 14 30.61 -15.62 -5.29
C PHE A 14 31.88 -15.90 -6.11
N GLY A 15 33.05 -15.68 -5.50
CA GLY A 15 34.34 -15.75 -6.19
C GLY A 15 34.41 -14.77 -7.36
N LEU A 16 34.54 -15.30 -8.59
CA LEU A 16 34.57 -14.53 -9.84
C LEU A 16 33.22 -14.37 -10.54
N VAL A 17 32.14 -14.97 -10.01
CA VAL A 17 30.84 -14.98 -10.68
C VAL A 17 29.93 -13.91 -10.08
N HIS A 18 29.31 -13.10 -10.94
CA HIS A 18 28.39 -12.02 -10.58
C HIS A 18 27.06 -12.18 -11.34
N ILE A 19 25.97 -12.46 -10.63
CA ILE A 19 24.66 -12.76 -11.22
C ILE A 19 23.63 -11.72 -10.77
N PRO A 20 23.00 -10.98 -11.70
CA PRO A 20 21.90 -10.08 -11.36
C PRO A 20 20.64 -10.88 -11.02
N VAL A 21 19.93 -10.47 -9.97
CA VAL A 21 18.71 -11.11 -9.47
C VAL A 21 17.61 -10.08 -9.22
N GLY A 22 16.36 -10.51 -9.40
CA GLY A 22 15.15 -9.73 -9.09
C GLY A 22 14.28 -10.48 -8.09
N LEU A 23 13.87 -9.82 -7.02
CA LEU A 23 12.97 -10.36 -6.02
C LEU A 23 11.51 -10.04 -6.38
N HIS A 24 10.66 -11.06 -6.39
CA HIS A 24 9.25 -10.98 -6.70
C HIS A 24 8.40 -11.58 -5.58
N THR A 25 7.20 -11.05 -5.36
CA THR A 25 6.24 -11.60 -4.40
C THR A 25 5.74 -12.96 -4.89
N ALA A 26 5.90 -14.01 -4.10
CA ALA A 26 5.36 -15.34 -4.43
C ALA A 26 3.83 -15.39 -4.29
N SER A 27 3.27 -14.60 -3.38
CA SER A 27 1.83 -14.51 -3.14
C SER A 27 1.45 -13.07 -2.82
N THR A 28 0.33 -12.61 -3.35
CA THR A 28 -0.31 -11.37 -2.91
C THR A 28 -1.40 -11.73 -1.91
N PRO A 29 -1.45 -11.13 -0.69
CA PRO A 29 -2.58 -11.32 0.20
C PRO A 29 -3.85 -10.83 -0.50
N GLY A 30 -4.79 -11.75 -0.71
CA GLY A 30 -6.11 -11.44 -1.24
C GLY A 30 -7.02 -11.03 -0.09
N GLY A 31 -7.51 -9.80 -0.12
CA GLY A 31 -8.50 -9.29 0.82
C GLY A 31 -9.52 -8.45 0.07
N ILE A 32 -10.72 -8.34 0.64
CA ILE A 32 -11.71 -7.37 0.17
C ILE A 32 -11.33 -6.04 0.82
N ASP A 33 -11.05 -5.03 0.00
CA ASP A 33 -10.90 -3.66 0.47
C ASP A 33 -12.30 -3.05 0.60
N PHE A 34 -12.57 -2.43 1.75
CA PHE A 34 -13.87 -1.82 2.02
C PHE A 34 -13.68 -0.31 2.13
N ASP A 35 -14.24 0.41 1.16
CA ASP A 35 -14.39 1.85 1.26
C ASP A 35 -15.45 2.18 2.30
N TRP A 36 -15.18 3.19 3.13
CA TRP A 36 -16.21 3.75 3.99
C TRP A 36 -17.15 4.60 3.13
N LEU A 37 -18.41 4.18 3.05
CA LEU A 37 -19.45 4.87 2.30
C LEU A 37 -20.53 5.40 3.25
N ASP A 38 -21.03 6.61 2.98
CA ASP A 38 -22.22 7.13 3.65
C ASP A 38 -23.42 6.26 3.27
N LYS A 39 -24.10 5.66 4.25
CA LYS A 39 -25.27 4.79 4.03
C LYS A 39 -26.40 5.49 3.26
N ARG A 40 -26.50 6.81 3.32
CA ARG A 40 -27.60 7.59 2.74
C ARG A 40 -27.35 7.91 1.27
N SER A 41 -26.10 8.13 0.88
CA SER A 41 -25.74 8.60 -0.47
C SER A 41 -24.80 7.68 -1.23
N MET A 42 -24.22 6.67 -0.57
CA MET A 42 -23.18 5.79 -1.11
C MET A 42 -21.90 6.52 -1.54
N ASP A 43 -21.68 7.75 -1.04
CA ASP A 43 -20.46 8.52 -1.31
C ASP A 43 -19.33 8.15 -0.33
N PRO A 44 -18.04 8.24 -0.74
CA PRO A 44 -16.89 8.00 0.13
C PRO A 44 -16.82 8.95 1.33
N VAL A 45 -16.55 8.39 2.51
CA VAL A 45 -16.37 9.15 3.76
C VAL A 45 -14.89 9.52 3.94
N GLY A 46 -14.60 10.81 4.03
CA GLY A 46 -13.27 11.34 4.34
C GLY A 46 -13.01 11.54 5.84
N TYR A 47 -11.75 11.80 6.19
CA TYR A 47 -11.32 12.08 7.56
C TYR A 47 -10.95 13.56 7.73
N LYS A 48 -11.32 14.14 8.89
CA LYS A 48 -10.89 15.49 9.29
C LYS A 48 -10.28 15.46 10.69
N ARG A 49 -9.13 16.12 10.87
CA ARG A 49 -8.47 16.24 12.19
C ARG A 49 -9.05 17.45 12.92
N ILE A 50 -9.73 17.21 14.03
CA ILE A 50 -10.35 18.27 14.85
C ILE A 50 -9.79 18.27 16.28
N ASN A 51 -9.67 19.45 16.88
CA ASN A 51 -9.35 19.59 18.29
C ASN A 51 -10.57 19.19 19.14
N LYS A 52 -10.41 18.21 20.03
CA LYS A 52 -11.50 17.66 20.86
C LYS A 52 -12.14 18.66 21.83
N LYS A 53 -11.44 19.72 22.23
CA LYS A 53 -11.96 20.75 23.14
C LYS A 53 -12.68 21.87 22.42
N THR A 54 -12.17 22.29 21.25
CA THR A 54 -12.69 23.48 20.55
C THR A 54 -13.57 23.16 19.35
N GLY A 55 -13.57 21.91 18.87
CA GLY A 55 -14.27 21.49 17.65
C GLY A 55 -13.69 22.07 16.36
N LYS A 56 -12.63 22.88 16.46
CA LYS A 56 -11.98 23.52 15.31
C LYS A 56 -11.04 22.54 14.61
N GLU A 57 -10.92 22.73 13.30
CA GLU A 57 -9.94 22.02 12.48
C GLU A 57 -8.52 22.30 12.95
N ILE A 58 -7.68 21.27 12.91
CA ILE A 58 -6.24 21.41 13.07
C ILE A 58 -5.68 21.77 11.70
N THR A 59 -5.29 23.04 11.53
CA THR A 59 -4.45 23.50 10.42
C THR A 59 -2.99 23.24 10.74
#